data_AF-A0A1D9P5J7-F1
#
_entry.id   AF-A0A1D9P5J7-F1
#
_cell.length_a   1.000
_cell.length_b   1.000
_cell.length_c   1.000
_cell.angle_alpha   90.00
_cell.angle_beta   90.00
_cell.angle_gamma   90.00
#
_symmetry.space_group_name_H-M   'P 1'
#
loop_
_entity.id
_entity.type
_entity.pdbx_description
1 polymer ?
#
loop_
_entity_poly.entity_id
_entity_poly.type
_entity_poly.pdbx_seq_one_letter_code
_entity_poly.pdbx_strand_id
1 'polypeptide(L)'
;MTESGMLLKSKEDIKRYKVNTLYLCLWLREIQKYADMQSKGEDFDKEKFIYACKMCEQYKLDFISSKESLGFTDKFEFMETNHFVGFSIVDGKFVGDVTDEQLFAITDKWYYGFPVSANHYQFEVSCYAMTQFDTEDRTGMLYKDFKNN
;
A
#
# COMPACT_ATOMS: atom_id res chain seq x y z
N MET A 1 32.19 -8.39 -8.57
CA MET A 1 30.95 -8.85 -7.89
C MET A 1 30.58 -10.19 -8.50
N THR A 2 30.35 -11.22 -7.70
CA THR A 2 29.94 -12.55 -8.17
C THR A 2 28.44 -12.57 -8.47
N GLU A 3 27.99 -13.45 -9.38
CA GLU A 3 26.56 -13.63 -9.69
C GLU A 3 25.72 -13.91 -8.43
N SER A 4 26.26 -14.65 -7.45
CA SER A 4 25.62 -14.86 -6.14
C SER A 4 25.39 -13.57 -5.36
N GLY A 5 26.31 -12.60 -5.44
CA GLY A 5 26.15 -11.30 -4.77
C GLY A 5 25.07 -10.42 -5.40
N MET A 6 24.91 -10.48 -6.73
CA MET A 6 23.80 -9.80 -7.43
C MET A 6 22.44 -10.45 -7.13
N LEU A 7 22.39 -11.78 -7.10
CA LEU A 7 21.18 -12.54 -6.76
C LEU A 7 20.69 -12.32 -5.33
N LEU A 8 21.61 -12.19 -4.36
CA LEU A 8 21.26 -11.90 -2.96
C LEU A 8 20.70 -10.48 -2.80
N LYS A 9 21.34 -9.48 -3.43
CA LYS A 9 20.89 -8.07 -3.38
C LYS A 9 19.47 -7.90 -3.93
N SER A 10 19.17 -8.55 -5.06
CA SER A 10 17.82 -8.54 -5.67
C SER A 10 16.73 -9.10 -4.74
N LYS A 11 17.01 -10.13 -3.93
CA LYS A 11 16.03 -10.69 -2.97
C LYS A 11 15.72 -9.74 -1.82
N GLU A 12 16.73 -9.03 -1.32
CA GLU A 12 16.55 -8.02 -0.26
C GLU A 12 15.77 -6.81 -0.77
N ASP A 13 16.08 -6.35 -1.99
CA ASP A 13 15.35 -5.26 -2.66
C ASP A 13 13.86 -5.59 -2.83
N ILE A 14 13.54 -6.81 -3.30
CA ILE A 14 12.15 -7.28 -3.43
C ILE A 14 11.47 -7.33 -2.06
N LYS A 15 12.16 -7.81 -1.01
CA LYS A 15 11.60 -7.86 0.34
C LYS A 15 11.26 -6.47 0.86
N ARG A 16 12.16 -5.50 0.69
CA ARG A 16 11.93 -4.10 1.07
C ARG A 16 10.76 -3.50 0.31
N TYR A 17 10.72 -3.69 -1.00
CA TYR A 17 9.62 -3.21 -1.84
C TYR A 17 8.26 -3.74 -1.39
N LYS A 18 8.14 -5.05 -1.13
CA LYS A 18 6.90 -5.67 -0.63
C LYS A 18 6.45 -5.08 0.70
N VAL A 19 7.37 -4.93 1.65
CA VAL A 19 7.09 -4.36 2.99
C VAL A 19 6.65 -2.90 2.86
N ASN A 20 7.40 -2.09 2.12
CA ASN A 20 7.10 -0.67 1.97
C ASN A 20 5.77 -0.43 1.26
N THR A 21 5.46 -1.24 0.23
CA THR A 21 4.17 -1.19 -0.48
C THR A 21 3.01 -1.47 0.48
N LEU A 22 3.10 -2.54 1.28
CA LEU A 22 2.06 -2.90 2.24
C LEU A 22 1.84 -1.79 3.29
N TYR A 23 2.92 -1.29 3.90
CA TYR A 23 2.79 -0.24 4.93
C TYR A 23 2.29 1.09 4.34
N LEU A 24 2.71 1.46 3.13
CA LEU A 24 2.16 2.61 2.43
C LEU A 24 0.64 2.48 2.25
N CYS A 25 0.16 1.33 1.77
CA CYS A 25 -1.27 1.06 1.58
C CYS A 25 -2.05 1.15 2.91
N LEU A 26 -1.49 0.59 3.99
CA LEU A 26 -2.08 0.66 5.32
C LEU A 26 -2.18 2.10 5.85
N TRP A 27 -1.16 2.94 5.64
CA TRP A 27 -1.21 4.34 6.06
C TRP A 27 -2.17 5.18 5.21
N LEU A 28 -2.24 4.93 3.90
CA LEU A 28 -3.22 5.55 3.02
C LEU A 28 -4.65 5.21 3.45
N ARG A 29 -4.91 3.97 3.85
CA ARG A 29 -6.19 3.57 4.44
C ARG A 29 -6.52 4.34 5.71
N GLU A 30 -5.58 4.50 6.64
CA GLU A 30 -5.83 5.25 7.87
C GLU A 30 -6.13 6.73 7.57
N ILE A 31 -5.38 7.36 6.66
CA ILE A 31 -5.65 8.74 6.21
C ILE A 31 -7.05 8.84 5.59
N GLN A 32 -7.43 7.89 4.73
CA GLN A 32 -8.75 7.85 4.13
C GLN A 32 -9.86 7.71 5.19
N LYS A 33 -9.69 6.86 6.21
CA LYS A 33 -10.64 6.75 7.33
C LYS A 33 -10.85 8.09 8.03
N TYR A 34 -9.78 8.84 8.33
CA TYR A 34 -9.91 10.17 8.93
C TYR A 34 -10.62 11.16 8.01
N ALA A 35 -10.33 11.14 6.70
CA ALA A 35 -11.02 11.97 5.72
C ALA A 35 -12.53 11.65 5.65
N ASP A 36 -12.89 10.36 5.71
CA ASP A 36 -14.26 9.90 5.72
C ASP A 36 -14.98 10.30 7.02
N MET A 37 -14.34 10.15 8.19
CA MET A 37 -14.85 10.65 9.49
C MET A 37 -15.11 12.15 9.44
N GLN A 38 -14.14 12.93 8.93
CA GLN A 38 -14.29 14.37 8.76
C GLN A 38 -15.47 14.73 7.85
N SER A 39 -15.64 14.03 6.73
CA SER A 39 -16.74 14.26 5.78
C SER A 39 -18.13 13.99 6.38
N LYS A 40 -18.19 13.09 7.36
CA LYS A 40 -19.41 12.74 8.12
C LYS A 40 -19.63 13.63 9.34
N GLY A 41 -18.70 14.54 9.65
CA GLY A 41 -18.75 15.37 10.85
C GLY A 41 -18.45 14.59 12.14
N GLU A 42 -17.79 13.43 12.03
CA GLU A 42 -17.35 12.63 13.17
C GLU A 42 -16.05 13.20 13.74
N ASP A 43 -15.95 13.23 15.08
CA ASP A 43 -14.73 13.67 15.76
C ASP A 43 -13.65 12.59 15.70
N PHE A 44 -12.39 13.01 15.58
CA PHE A 44 -11.25 12.09 15.48
C PHE A 44 -9.99 12.61 16.15
N ASP A 45 -9.11 11.68 16.50
CA ASP A 45 -7.83 11.97 17.14
C ASP A 45 -6.86 12.66 16.16
N LYS A 46 -6.71 13.98 16.32
CA LYS A 46 -5.85 14.82 15.46
C LYS A 46 -4.38 14.45 15.55
N GLU A 47 -3.90 13.99 16.70
CA GLU A 47 -2.49 13.61 16.86
C GLU A 47 -2.19 12.31 16.10
N LYS A 48 -3.11 11.34 16.16
CA LYS A 48 -3.00 10.12 15.36
C LYS A 48 -3.15 10.38 13.87
N PHE A 49 -3.96 11.36 13.45
CA PHE A 49 -4.04 11.78 12.06
C PHE A 49 -2.70 12.37 11.58
N ILE A 50 -2.11 13.31 12.35
CA ILE A 50 -0.81 13.89 12.02
C ILE A 50 0.28 12.81 11.96
N TYR A 51 0.25 11.87 12.90
CA TYR A 51 1.18 10.73 12.89
C TYR A 51 1.00 9.85 11.65
N ALA A 52 -0.24 9.52 11.27
CA ALA A 52 -0.52 8.76 10.05
C ALA A 52 0.02 9.45 8.79
N CYS A 53 -0.18 10.76 8.67
CA CYS A 53 0.37 11.57 7.58
C CYS A 53 1.91 11.50 7.55
N LYS A 54 2.56 11.67 8.70
CA LYS A 54 4.03 11.57 8.81
C LYS A 54 4.54 10.19 8.38
N MET A 55 3.92 9.13 8.86
CA MET A 55 4.32 7.77 8.53
C MET A 55 4.04 7.43 7.07
N CYS A 56 2.93 7.90 6.51
CA CYS A 56 2.62 7.77 5.08
C CYS A 56 3.71 8.41 4.22
N GLU A 57 4.15 9.63 4.54
CA GLU A 57 5.22 10.31 3.80
C GLU A 57 6.55 9.57 3.90
N GLN A 58 6.89 9.03 5.07
CA GLN A 58 8.10 8.21 5.24
C GLN A 58 8.05 6.95 4.34
N TYR A 59 6.98 6.17 4.44
CA TYR A 59 6.85 4.94 3.65
C TYR A 59 6.70 5.21 2.14
N LYS A 60 6.17 6.39 1.77
CA LYS A 60 6.14 6.86 0.39
C LYS A 60 7.56 7.04 -0.16
N LEU A 61 8.46 7.68 0.58
CA LEU A 61 9.86 7.84 0.19
C LEU A 61 10.58 6.49 0.11
N ASP A 62 10.37 5.62 1.11
CA ASP A 62 10.98 4.29 1.16
C ASP A 62 10.48 3.38 0.03
N PHE A 63 9.21 3.53 -0.36
CA PHE A 63 8.63 2.85 -1.51
C PHE A 63 9.28 3.30 -2.82
N ILE A 64 9.40 4.59 -3.10
CA ILE A 64 10.08 5.11 -4.31
C ILE A 64 11.51 4.58 -4.38
N SER A 65 12.26 4.69 -3.27
CA SER A 65 13.65 4.23 -3.22
C SER A 65 13.77 2.73 -3.53
N SER A 66 12.83 1.92 -3.04
CA SER A 66 12.78 0.49 -3.35
C SER A 66 12.42 0.20 -4.82
N LYS A 67 11.53 0.99 -5.43
CA LYS A 67 11.19 0.91 -6.86
C LYS A 67 12.40 1.23 -7.74
N GLU A 68 13.08 2.33 -7.44
CA GLU A 68 14.29 2.75 -8.15
C GLU A 68 15.40 1.68 -8.08
N SER A 69 15.57 1.05 -6.91
CA SER A 69 16.54 -0.04 -6.70
C SER A 69 16.23 -1.29 -7.54
N LEU A 70 14.96 -1.51 -7.87
CA LEU A 70 14.48 -2.61 -8.73
C LEU A 70 14.39 -2.21 -10.21
N GLY A 71 14.65 -0.94 -10.55
CA GLY A 71 14.55 -0.42 -11.91
C GLY A 71 13.13 -0.07 -12.37
N PHE A 72 12.17 0.08 -11.45
CA PHE A 72 10.81 0.53 -11.77
C PHE A 72 10.75 2.07 -11.81
N THR A 73 10.16 2.65 -12.85
CA THR A 73 10.19 4.11 -13.12
C THR A 73 8.82 4.80 -13.06
N ASP A 74 7.76 4.02 -12.88
CA ASP A 74 6.35 4.45 -12.83
C ASP A 74 5.97 5.18 -11.54
N LYS A 75 6.86 5.23 -10.54
CA LYS A 75 6.68 5.92 -9.25
C LYS A 75 5.35 5.53 -8.58
N PHE A 76 4.28 6.32 -8.75
CA PHE A 76 2.99 6.19 -8.09
C PHE A 76 1.81 5.94 -9.03
N GLU A 77 2.04 5.37 -10.21
CA GLU A 77 0.98 5.11 -11.20
C GLU A 77 -0.26 4.42 -10.58
N PHE A 78 -0.08 3.53 -9.59
CA PHE A 78 -1.20 2.85 -8.90
C PHE A 78 -2.14 3.77 -8.11
N MET A 79 -1.69 4.97 -7.74
CA MET A 79 -2.47 5.98 -7.02
C MET A 79 -3.13 7.00 -7.95
N GLU A 80 -2.81 6.96 -9.24
CA GLU A 80 -3.48 7.78 -10.24
C GLU A 80 -4.94 7.32 -10.41
N THR A 81 -5.72 8.09 -11.17
CA THR A 81 -7.12 7.74 -11.42
C THR A 81 -7.21 6.49 -12.30
N ASN A 82 -7.68 5.40 -11.71
CA ASN A 82 -7.73 4.07 -12.32
C ASN A 82 -9.09 3.40 -12.06
N HIS A 83 -9.64 2.73 -13.06
CA HIS A 83 -10.94 2.08 -12.99
C HIS A 83 -10.82 0.57 -13.14
N PHE A 84 -11.43 -0.17 -12.20
CA PHE A 84 -11.42 -1.62 -12.14
C PHE A 84 -12.86 -2.15 -12.07
N VAL A 85 -13.03 -3.46 -12.30
CA VAL A 85 -14.32 -4.10 -12.07
C VAL A 85 -14.59 -4.14 -10.56
N GLY A 86 -15.60 -3.39 -10.11
CA GLY A 86 -16.03 -3.34 -8.70
C GLY A 86 -15.52 -2.14 -7.89
N PHE A 87 -14.40 -1.51 -8.29
CA PHE A 87 -13.88 -0.31 -7.62
C PHE A 87 -13.10 0.63 -8.55
N SER A 88 -12.78 1.81 -8.05
CA SER A 88 -11.90 2.79 -8.68
C SER A 88 -10.95 3.39 -7.66
N ILE A 89 -9.77 3.79 -8.11
CA ILE A 89 -8.89 4.70 -7.38
C ILE A 89 -9.09 6.05 -8.06
N VAL A 90 -9.55 7.06 -7.33
CA VAL A 90 -9.83 8.40 -7.87
C VAL A 90 -9.07 9.40 -7.02
N ASP A 91 -8.11 10.09 -7.62
CA ASP A 91 -7.22 11.03 -6.93
C ASP A 91 -6.59 10.41 -5.65
N GLY A 92 -6.16 9.15 -5.76
CA GLY A 92 -5.56 8.39 -4.65
C GLY A 92 -6.54 7.90 -3.58
N LYS A 93 -7.86 8.11 -3.75
CA LYS A 93 -8.90 7.59 -2.87
C LYS A 93 -9.48 6.29 -3.42
N PHE A 94 -9.62 5.27 -2.59
CA PHE A 94 -10.36 4.06 -2.94
C PHE A 94 -11.86 4.31 -2.90
N VAL A 95 -12.56 4.04 -4.01
CA VAL A 95 -14.00 4.24 -4.17
C VAL A 95 -14.63 2.99 -4.78
N GLY A 96 -15.61 2.40 -4.11
CA GLY A 96 -16.35 1.23 -4.59
C GLY A 96 -16.70 0.26 -3.48
N ASP A 97 -17.57 -0.69 -3.81
CA ASP A 97 -17.95 -1.80 -2.94
C ASP A 97 -17.65 -3.10 -3.70
N VAL A 98 -16.66 -3.85 -3.23
CA VAL A 98 -16.14 -5.04 -3.89
C VAL A 98 -16.47 -6.24 -3.02
N THR A 99 -17.09 -7.25 -3.61
CA THR A 99 -17.35 -8.52 -2.92
C THR A 99 -16.07 -9.32 -2.69
N ASP A 100 -16.03 -10.18 -1.67
CA ASP A 100 -14.88 -11.07 -1.40
C ASP A 100 -14.46 -11.90 -2.63
N GLU A 101 -15.43 -12.36 -3.43
CA GLU A 101 -15.19 -13.10 -4.67
C GLU A 101 -14.51 -12.24 -5.75
N GLN A 102 -14.89 -10.97 -5.88
CA GLN A 102 -14.24 -10.03 -6.78
C GLN A 102 -12.84 -9.65 -6.29
N LEU A 103 -12.65 -9.48 -4.98
CA LEU A 103 -11.33 -9.26 -4.38
C LEU A 103 -10.41 -10.45 -4.63
N PHE A 104 -10.91 -11.67 -4.47
CA PHE A 104 -10.17 -12.90 -4.76
C PHE A 104 -9.82 -12.99 -6.25
N ALA A 105 -10.75 -12.70 -7.17
CA ALA A 105 -10.46 -12.71 -8.61
C ALA A 105 -9.35 -11.72 -9.02
N ILE A 106 -9.18 -10.63 -8.27
CA ILE A 106 -8.15 -9.60 -8.48
C ILE A 106 -6.81 -10.02 -7.85
N THR A 107 -6.83 -10.73 -6.72
CA THR A 107 -5.65 -11.02 -5.88
C THR A 107 -5.10 -12.45 -6.00
N ASP A 108 -5.93 -13.45 -6.31
CA ASP A 108 -5.64 -14.90 -6.29
C ASP A 108 -4.58 -15.32 -7.30
N LYS A 109 -4.49 -14.65 -8.45
CA LYS A 109 -3.45 -14.93 -9.45
C LYS A 109 -2.02 -14.63 -8.96
N TRP A 110 -1.84 -13.99 -7.80
CA TRP A 110 -0.59 -13.29 -7.49
C TRP A 110 -0.03 -13.55 -6.08
N TYR A 111 -0.73 -14.32 -5.23
CA TYR A 111 -0.23 -14.75 -3.91
C TYR A 111 0.96 -15.71 -4.02
N TYR A 112 1.08 -16.44 -5.15
CA TYR A 112 2.05 -17.54 -5.32
C TYR A 112 3.25 -17.26 -6.24
N GLY A 113 3.38 -16.07 -6.83
CA GLY A 113 4.57 -15.75 -7.64
C GLY A 113 4.64 -14.29 -8.05
N PHE A 114 5.64 -13.56 -7.55
CA PHE A 114 6.02 -12.24 -8.08
C PHE A 114 6.78 -12.49 -9.39
N PRO A 115 6.21 -12.21 -10.58
CA PRO A 115 6.90 -12.49 -11.83
C PRO A 115 7.97 -11.43 -12.07
N VAL A 116 9.12 -11.87 -12.59
CA VAL A 116 10.31 -11.05 -12.90
C VAL A 116 10.04 -10.05 -14.05
N SER A 117 8.85 -10.09 -14.67
CA SER A 117 8.43 -9.14 -15.71
C SER A 117 7.04 -8.53 -15.44
N ALA A 118 7.01 -7.19 -15.46
CA ALA A 118 5.88 -6.32 -15.81
C ALA A 118 4.63 -6.18 -14.89
N ASN A 119 4.50 -6.90 -13.76
CA ASN A 119 3.26 -6.82 -12.95
C ASN A 119 3.39 -6.12 -11.58
N HIS A 120 4.36 -5.21 -11.38
CA HIS A 120 4.53 -4.48 -10.10
C HIS A 120 3.35 -3.54 -9.78
N TYR A 121 2.83 -2.83 -10.78
CA TYR A 121 1.63 -1.99 -10.64
C TYR A 121 0.42 -2.81 -10.16
N GLN A 122 0.23 -4.01 -10.72
CA GLN A 122 -0.87 -4.90 -10.33
C GLN A 122 -0.72 -5.42 -8.89
N PHE A 123 0.52 -5.67 -8.45
CA PHE A 123 0.81 -5.99 -7.05
C PHE A 123 0.45 -4.81 -6.11
N GLU A 124 0.82 -3.58 -6.47
CA GLU A 124 0.52 -2.37 -5.69
C GLU A 124 -1.00 -2.16 -5.55
N VAL A 125 -1.75 -2.25 -6.66
CA VAL A 125 -3.22 -2.18 -6.65
C VAL A 125 -3.82 -3.29 -5.79
N SER A 126 -3.32 -4.52 -5.90
CA SER A 126 -3.81 -5.66 -5.10
C SER A 126 -3.58 -5.44 -3.60
N CYS A 127 -2.39 -4.97 -3.22
CA CYS A 127 -2.10 -4.62 -1.83
C CYS A 127 -3.05 -3.53 -1.33
N TYR A 128 -3.27 -2.47 -2.11
CA TYR A 128 -4.14 -1.38 -1.69
C TYR A 128 -5.58 -1.86 -1.52
N ALA A 129 -6.13 -2.56 -2.51
CA ALA A 129 -7.47 -3.14 -2.44
C ALA A 129 -7.62 -4.06 -1.20
N MET A 130 -6.70 -5.01 -1.00
CA MET A 130 -6.74 -5.90 0.17
C MET A 130 -6.76 -5.13 1.48
N THR A 131 -5.93 -4.09 1.63
CA THR A 131 -5.92 -3.32 2.88
C THR A 131 -7.24 -2.59 3.15
N GLN A 132 -7.96 -2.15 2.11
CA GLN A 132 -9.25 -1.47 2.26
C GLN A 132 -10.36 -2.40 2.74
N PHE A 133 -10.36 -3.66 2.29
CA PHE A 133 -11.34 -4.67 2.70
C PHE A 133 -10.94 -5.48 3.93
N ASP A 134 -9.68 -5.34 4.37
CA ASP A 134 -9.19 -6.05 5.54
C ASP A 134 -9.99 -5.65 6.80
N THR A 135 -10.72 -6.62 7.34
CA THR A 135 -11.51 -6.48 8.58
C THR A 135 -10.64 -6.52 9.84
N GLU A 136 -9.36 -6.91 9.73
CA GLU A 136 -8.46 -6.92 10.89
C GLU A 136 -8.15 -5.51 11.38
N ASP A 137 -8.33 -5.29 12.69
CA ASP A 137 -7.88 -4.08 13.35
C ASP A 137 -6.35 -4.08 13.49
N ARG A 138 -5.69 -3.37 12.56
CA ARG A 138 -4.24 -3.15 12.55
C ARG A 138 -3.80 -1.91 13.34
N THR A 139 -4.71 -1.20 14.00
CA THR A 139 -4.41 0.06 14.70
C THR A 139 -3.31 -0.13 15.74
N GLY A 140 -3.39 -1.19 16.56
CA GLY A 140 -2.37 -1.48 17.59
C GLY A 140 -0.97 -1.72 17.02
N MET A 141 -0.88 -2.33 15.83
CA MET A 141 0.39 -2.57 15.13
C MET A 141 0.94 -1.26 14.53
N LEU A 142 0.11 -0.50 13.84
CA LEU A 142 0.51 0.73 13.13
C LEU A 142 0.93 1.83 14.11
N TYR A 143 0.21 1.97 15.22
CA TYR A 143 0.44 3.02 16.21
C TYR A 143 1.24 2.52 17.42
N LYS A 144 1.93 1.39 17.31
CA LYS A 144 2.75 0.84 18.42
C LYS A 144 3.79 1.84 18.93
N ASP A 145 4.38 2.61 18.01
CA ASP A 145 5.45 3.57 18.29
C ASP A 145 4.91 4.99 18.54
N PHE A 146 3.61 5.22 18.35
CA PHE A 146 2.97 6.50 18.62
C PHE A 146 3.03 6.86 20.11
N LYS A 147 2.86 5.88 21.00
CA LYS A 147 2.90 6.09 22.47
C LYS A 147 4.31 6.25 23.04
N ASN A 148 5.35 6.00 22.23
CA ASN A 148 6.75 6.03 22.65
C ASN A 148 7.49 7.29 22.16
N ASN A 149 6.80 8.22 21.50
CA ASN A 149 7.30 9.54 21.07
C ASN A 149 6.60 10.65 21.85
#